data_AF-X1IXP5-F1
#
_entry.id   AF-X1IXP5-F1
#
_cell.length_a   1.000
_cell.length_b   1.000
_cell.length_c   1.000
_cell.angle_alpha   90.00
_cell.angle_beta   90.00
_cell.angle_gamma   90.00
#
_symmetry.space_group_name_H-M   'P 1'
#
loop_
_entity.id
_entity.type
_entity.pdbx_description
1 polymer ?
#
loop_
_entity_poly.entity_id
_entity_poly.type
_entity_poly.pdbx_seq_one_letter_code
_entity_poly.pdbx_strand_id
1 'polypeptide(L)'
;MDIKRILVPVSGGRADEEAVELACNLAKKPKAKVDVIHIIEVERSLSLDDPVASEAEKAEEILSHAEEIATETNYEVETDLIQAREAGQAIIDTATERKTDLIVMGTGYKKHLGDLSCHGISLILTS
;
A
#
# COMPACT_ATOMS: atom_id res chain seq x y z
N MET A 1 17.74 -6.21 13.63
CA MET A 1 16.68 -6.42 12.63
C MET A 1 17.09 -5.65 11.41
N ASP A 2 17.52 -6.36 10.38
CA ASP A 2 17.92 -5.79 9.09
C ASP A 2 16.67 -5.70 8.22
N ILE A 3 16.05 -4.53 8.18
CA ILE A 3 14.90 -4.28 7.31
C ILE A 3 15.44 -4.14 5.89
N LYS A 4 15.12 -5.08 5.00
CA LYS A 4 15.56 -5.07 3.60
C LYS A 4 14.44 -4.67 2.67
N ARG A 5 13.18 -4.93 3.06
CA ARG A 5 12.02 -4.65 2.23
C ARG A 5 10.82 -4.20 3.06
N ILE A 6 10.20 -3.10 2.64
CA ILE A 6 9.04 -2.48 3.26
C ILE A 6 7.90 -2.47 2.24
N LEU A 7 6.72 -2.94 2.63
CA LEU A 7 5.51 -2.90 1.82
C LEU A 7 4.56 -1.83 2.33
N VAL A 8 4.05 -1.00 1.41
CA VAL A 8 3.14 0.10 1.71
C VAL A 8 1.88 -0.04 0.85
N PRO A 9 0.82 -0.68 1.35
CA PRO A 9 -0.46 -0.66 0.67
C PRO A 9 -1.11 0.73 0.79
N VAL A 10 -1.55 1.26 -0.35
CA VAL A 10 -2.18 2.58 -0.46
C VAL A 10 -3.59 2.45 -1.03
N SER A 11 -4.49 3.31 -0.55
CA SER A 11 -5.91 3.35 -0.90
C SER A 11 -6.35 4.66 -1.55
N GLY A 12 -5.44 5.63 -1.70
CA GLY A 12 -5.70 6.99 -2.20
C GLY A 12 -6.21 7.94 -1.13
N GLY A 13 -6.08 7.58 0.15
CA GLY A 13 -6.47 8.41 1.29
C GLY A 13 -5.29 9.24 1.80
N ARG A 14 -5.58 10.32 2.52
CA ARG A 14 -4.57 11.22 3.08
C ARG A 14 -3.61 10.54 4.08
N ALA A 15 -4.05 9.47 4.74
CA ALA A 15 -3.20 8.67 5.63
C ALA A 15 -2.12 7.88 4.88
N ASP A 16 -2.28 7.68 3.57
CA ASP A 16 -1.32 6.96 2.74
C ASP A 16 -0.07 7.82 2.48
N GLU A 17 -0.25 9.15 2.36
CA GLU A 17 0.86 10.11 2.21
C GLU A 17 1.85 9.98 3.38
N GLU A 18 1.34 10.07 4.61
CA GLU A 18 2.13 9.93 5.83
C GLU A 18 2.79 8.54 5.94
N ALA A 19 2.10 7.49 5.45
CA ALA A 19 2.63 6.13 5.47
C ALA A 19 3.79 5.95 4.48
N VAL A 20 3.69 6.51 3.28
CA VAL A 20 4.75 6.51 2.26
C VAL A 20 5.97 7.30 2.76
N GLU A 21 5.76 8.51 3.30
CA GLU A 21 6.84 9.31 3.88
C GLU A 21 7.56 8.56 5.02
N LEU A 22 6.80 7.93 5.91
CA LEU A 22 7.35 7.13 7.01
C LEU A 22 8.15 5.95 6.48
N ALA A 23 7.61 5.19 5.52
CA ALA A 23 8.29 4.04 4.92
C ALA A 23 9.62 4.44 4.27
N CYS A 24 9.62 5.51 3.47
CA CYS A 24 10.83 6.06 2.85
C CYS A 24 11.87 6.47 3.91
N ASN A 25 11.44 7.16 4.98
CA ASN A 25 12.34 7.55 6.06
C ASN A 25 12.90 6.36 6.86
N LEU A 26 12.11 5.31 7.07
CA LEU A 26 12.56 4.06 7.68
C LEU A 26 13.53 3.31 6.77
N ALA A 27 13.33 3.35 5.45
CA ALA A 27 14.14 2.67 4.46
C ALA A 27 15.52 3.32 4.23
N LYS A 28 15.65 4.64 4.43
CA LYS A 28 16.91 5.40 4.22
C LYS A 28 18.11 4.83 4.99
N LYS A 29 17.94 4.52 6.27
CA LYS A 29 19.04 4.00 7.12
C LYS A 29 19.54 2.63 6.66
N PRO A 30 18.67 1.61 6.50
CA PRO A 30 19.08 0.29 6.04
C PRO A 30 19.28 0.18 4.52
N LYS A 31 18.89 1.20 3.74
CA LYS A 31 18.77 1.13 2.26
C LYS A 31 17.81 0.01 1.82
N ALA A 32 16.66 -0.07 2.50
CA ALA A 32 15.64 -1.07 2.22
C ALA A 32 14.88 -0.73 0.92
N LYS A 33 14.42 -1.74 0.19
CA LYS A 33 13.45 -1.51 -0.87
C LYS A 33 12.10 -1.12 -0.28
N VAL A 34 11.39 -0.22 -0.94
CA VAL A 34 10.03 0.16 -0.57
C VAL A 34 9.13 -0.18 -1.76
N ASP A 35 8.21 -1.10 -1.55
CA ASP A 35 7.21 -1.50 -2.52
C ASP A 35 5.89 -0.84 -2.12
N VAL A 36 5.31 -0.01 -3.00
CA VAL A 36 4.02 0.63 -2.83
C VAL A 36 3.00 -0.12 -3.67
N ILE A 37 1.93 -0.62 -3.06
CA ILE A 37 0.91 -1.40 -3.78
C ILE A 37 -0.47 -0.78 -3.67
N HIS A 38 -1.22 -0.79 -4.77
CA HIS A 38 -2.64 -0.47 -4.75
C HIS A 38 -3.45 -1.71 -5.12
N ILE A 39 -4.53 -1.98 -4.38
CA ILE A 39 -5.35 -3.17 -4.59
C ILE A 39 -6.74 -2.76 -5.05
N ILE A 40 -7.10 -3.21 -6.25
CA ILE A 40 -8.46 -3.10 -6.78
C ILE A 40 -9.23 -4.35 -6.38
N GLU A 41 -10.27 -4.17 -5.57
CA GLU A 41 -11.16 -5.25 -5.15
C GLU A 41 -12.19 -5.54 -6.25
N VAL A 42 -12.09 -6.72 -6.88
CA VAL A 42 -13.01 -7.12 -7.96
C VAL A 42 -14.17 -7.93 -7.36
N GLU A 43 -15.40 -7.44 -7.49
CA GLU A 43 -16.60 -8.16 -7.03
C GLU A 43 -16.82 -9.50 -7.79
N ARG A 44 -17.26 -10.55 -7.07
CA ARG A 44 -17.44 -11.91 -7.64
C ARG A 44 -18.47 -11.97 -8.77
N SER A 45 -19.37 -10.99 -8.86
CA SER A 45 -20.44 -10.87 -9.86
C SER A 45 -20.01 -10.21 -11.18
N LEU A 46 -18.82 -9.59 -11.22
CA LEU A 46 -18.28 -8.96 -12.42
C LEU A 46 -17.25 -9.88 -13.09
N SER A 47 -17.33 -9.99 -14.42
CA SER A 47 -16.25 -10.53 -15.25
C SER A 47 -15.03 -9.62 -15.13
N LEU A 48 -13.82 -10.15 -15.19
CA LEU A 48 -12.57 -9.37 -15.11
C LEU A 48 -12.41 -8.32 -16.25
N ASP A 49 -13.31 -8.30 -17.23
CA ASP A 49 -13.21 -7.54 -18.48
C ASP A 49 -14.03 -6.22 -18.54
N ASP A 50 -14.90 -5.90 -17.57
CA ASP A 50 -15.81 -4.74 -17.63
C ASP A 50 -16.17 -4.31 -16.20
N PRO A 51 -16.04 -3.04 -15.70
CA PRO A 51 -15.43 -1.79 -16.16
C PRO A 51 -14.14 -1.47 -15.36
N VAL A 52 -13.09 -2.28 -15.52
CA VAL A 52 -11.84 -2.17 -14.74
C VAL A 52 -10.97 -0.98 -15.16
N ALA A 53 -11.13 -0.47 -16.38
CA ALA A 53 -10.29 0.60 -16.91
C ALA A 53 -10.35 1.89 -16.08
N SER A 54 -11.54 2.32 -15.64
CA SER A 54 -11.67 3.56 -14.86
C SER A 54 -11.13 3.43 -13.42
N GLU A 55 -11.16 2.23 -12.85
CA GLU A 55 -10.55 1.96 -11.54
C GLU A 55 -9.02 1.84 -11.68
N ALA A 56 -8.54 1.28 -12.79
CA ALA A 56 -7.11 1.21 -13.11
C ALA A 56 -6.51 2.61 -13.32
N GLU A 57 -7.19 3.50 -14.05
CA GLU A 57 -6.73 4.90 -14.22
C GLU A 57 -6.59 5.61 -12.87
N LYS A 58 -7.59 5.51 -11.99
CA LYS A 58 -7.50 6.08 -10.64
C LYS A 58 -6.39 5.44 -9.80
N ALA A 59 -6.21 4.13 -9.93
CA ALA A 59 -5.15 3.42 -9.22
C ALA A 59 -3.76 3.88 -9.69
N GLU A 60 -3.58 4.10 -11.00
CA GLU A 60 -2.37 4.70 -11.55
C GLU A 60 -2.15 6.13 -11.03
N GLU A 61 -3.20 6.95 -10.91
CA GLU A 61 -3.10 8.29 -10.30
C GLU A 61 -2.64 8.19 -8.83
N ILE A 62 -3.20 7.26 -8.05
CA ILE A 62 -2.83 7.04 -6.65
C ILE A 62 -1.37 6.59 -6.53
N LEU A 63 -0.94 5.64 -7.36
CA LEU A 63 0.42 5.13 -7.35
C LEU A 63 1.42 6.20 -7.81
N SER A 64 1.09 6.96 -8.86
CA SER A 64 1.92 8.10 -9.32
C SER A 64 2.08 9.13 -8.22
N HIS A 65 1.02 9.43 -7.47
CA HIS A 65 1.10 10.37 -6.35
C HIS A 65 2.02 9.84 -5.23
N ALA A 66 1.99 8.54 -4.94
CA ALA A 66 2.92 7.95 -3.98
C ALA A 66 4.39 8.03 -4.44
N GLU A 67 4.66 7.91 -5.75
CA GLU A 67 5.99 8.11 -6.33
C GLU A 67 6.47 9.56 -6.21
N GLU A 68 5.57 10.53 -6.40
CA GLU A 68 5.88 11.95 -6.19
C GLU A 68 6.34 12.20 -4.75
N ILE A 69 5.60 11.71 -3.76
CA ILE A 69 5.92 11.85 -2.33
C ILE A 69 7.26 11.18 -1.98
N ALA A 70 7.51 9.99 -2.54
CA ALA A 70 8.78 9.31 -2.38
C ALA A 70 9.94 10.12 -2.95
N THR A 71 9.74 10.72 -4.12
CA THR A 71 10.71 11.59 -4.80
C THR A 71 10.98 12.85 -3.99
N GLU A 72 9.97 13.47 -3.39
CA GLU A 72 10.13 14.60 -2.44
C GLU A 72 10.94 14.20 -1.21
N THR A 73 10.80 12.95 -0.78
CA THR A 73 11.59 12.36 0.30
C THR A 73 13.00 11.93 -0.14
N ASN A 74 13.33 12.12 -1.43
CA ASN A 74 14.59 11.76 -2.06
C ASN A 74 14.88 10.25 -2.02
N TYR A 75 13.82 9.44 -2.20
CA TYR A 75 13.85 7.97 -2.21
C TYR A 75 13.13 7.42 -3.44
N GLU A 76 13.58 6.26 -3.93
CA GLU A 76 12.92 5.56 -5.03
C GLU A 76 12.06 4.42 -4.47
N VAL A 77 10.82 4.31 -4.96
CA VAL A 77 9.86 3.27 -4.60
C VAL A 77 9.50 2.44 -5.83
N GLU A 78 9.16 1.17 -5.63
CA GLU A 78 8.60 0.31 -6.69
C GLU A 78 7.08 0.30 -6.53
N THR A 79 6.33 0.72 -7.55
CA THR A 79 4.85 0.72 -7.54
C THR A 79 4.28 -0.51 -8.25
N ASP A 80 3.21 -1.07 -7.69
CA ASP A 80 2.49 -2.18 -8.32
C ASP A 80 0.98 -2.10 -8.09
N LEU A 81 0.22 -2.42 -9.14
CA LEU A 81 -1.23 -2.53 -9.11
C LEU A 81 -1.63 -4.01 -9.05
N ILE A 82 -2.38 -4.37 -8.01
CA ILE A 82 -2.83 -5.74 -7.76
C ILE A 82 -4.34 -5.80 -7.85
N GLN A 83 -4.87 -6.77 -8.58
CA GLN A 83 -6.30 -7.06 -8.60
C GLN A 83 -6.58 -8.28 -7.75
N ALA A 84 -7.47 -8.14 -6.77
CA ALA A 84 -7.78 -9.21 -5.84
C ALA A 84 -9.26 -9.23 -5.45
N ARG A 85 -9.70 -10.33 -4.83
CA ARG A 85 -11.06 -10.42 -4.26
C ARG A 85 -11.15 -9.78 -2.88
N GLU A 86 -10.06 -9.80 -2.13
CA GLU A 86 -9.96 -9.31 -0.76
C GLU A 86 -8.61 -8.62 -0.59
N ALA A 87 -8.61 -7.32 -0.25
CA ALA A 87 -7.39 -6.54 -0.14
C ALA A 87 -6.45 -7.08 0.95
N GLY A 88 -7.00 -7.44 2.12
CA GLY A 88 -6.20 -7.96 3.24
C GLY A 88 -5.40 -9.21 2.88
N GLN A 89 -6.04 -10.17 2.20
CA GLN A 89 -5.37 -11.39 1.75
C GLN A 89 -4.29 -11.10 0.72
N ALA A 90 -4.57 -10.20 -0.25
CA ALA A 90 -3.60 -9.81 -1.26
C ALA A 90 -2.35 -9.14 -0.66
N ILE A 91 -2.51 -8.31 0.39
CA ILE A 91 -1.38 -7.71 1.12
C ILE A 91 -0.51 -8.79 1.74
N ILE A 92 -1.13 -9.77 2.42
CA ILE A 92 -0.42 -10.86 3.10
C ILE A 92 0.32 -11.74 2.07
N ASP A 93 -0.35 -12.10 0.98
CA ASP A 93 0.24 -12.91 -0.09
C ASP A 93 1.42 -12.19 -0.72
N THR A 94 1.27 -10.90 -1.02
CA THR A 94 2.33 -10.05 -1.58
C THR A 94 3.51 -9.92 -0.61
N ALA A 95 3.25 -9.69 0.67
CA ALA A 95 4.29 -9.61 1.70
C ALA A 95 5.07 -10.94 1.80
N THR A 96 4.37 -12.07 1.70
CA THR A 96 4.97 -13.40 1.75
C THR A 96 5.81 -13.68 0.50
N GLU A 97 5.28 -13.38 -0.68
CA GLU A 97 5.96 -13.59 -1.96
C GLU A 97 7.22 -12.72 -2.08
N ARG A 98 7.11 -11.44 -1.73
CA ARG A 98 8.21 -10.47 -1.82
C ARG A 98 9.20 -10.55 -0.67
N LYS A 99 8.91 -11.37 0.35
CA LYS A 99 9.67 -11.51 1.60
C LYS A 99 9.87 -10.16 2.28
N THR A 100 8.76 -9.45 2.45
CA THR A 100 8.72 -8.16 3.14
C THR A 100 9.05 -8.36 4.62
N ASP A 101 9.87 -7.46 5.18
CA ASP A 101 10.23 -7.46 6.61
C ASP A 101 9.31 -6.54 7.44
N LEU A 102 8.68 -5.56 6.78
CA LEU A 102 7.86 -4.54 7.41
C LEU A 102 6.69 -4.11 6.53
N ILE A 103 5.48 -4.06 7.07
CA ILE A 103 4.33 -3.48 6.40
C ILE A 103 3.98 -2.16 7.11
N VAL A 104 3.94 -1.06 6.34
CA VAL A 104 3.55 0.27 6.82
C VAL A 104 2.24 0.63 6.15
N MET A 105 1.18 0.85 6.92
CA MET A 105 -0.13 1.20 6.37
C MET A 105 -0.72 2.42 7.07
N GLY A 106 -1.20 3.37 6.29
CA GLY A 106 -2.03 4.47 6.80
C GLY A 106 -3.38 3.91 7.22
N THR A 107 -3.80 4.08 8.47
CA THR A 107 -5.13 3.62 8.87
C THR A 107 -6.17 4.69 8.56
N GLY A 108 -6.63 4.71 7.31
CA GLY A 108 -7.92 5.29 6.94
C GLY A 108 -8.98 4.19 6.93
N TYR A 109 -9.51 3.81 8.10
CA TYR A 109 -10.43 2.67 8.22
C TYR A 109 -11.70 2.88 7.36
N LYS A 110 -11.85 2.15 6.25
CA LYS A 110 -13.16 1.98 5.59
C LYS A 110 -14.01 1.07 6.48
N LYS A 111 -14.97 1.69 7.17
CA LYS A 111 -15.98 1.07 8.05
C LYS A 111 -16.54 -0.24 7.48
N HIS A 112 -16.29 -1.34 8.18
CA HIS A 112 -17.32 -2.34 8.46
C HIS A 112 -17.35 -2.54 9.98
N LEU A 113 -18.52 -2.30 10.57
CA LEU A 113 -18.87 -2.36 12.00
C LEU A 113 -18.35 -1.21 12.91
N GLY A 114 -19.32 -0.44 13.42
CA GLY A 114 -19.39 0.04 14.81
C GLY A 114 -18.20 0.78 15.41
N ASP A 115 -18.29 2.12 15.36
CA ASP A 115 -17.69 3.08 16.30
C ASP A 115 -16.15 3.29 16.34
N LEU A 116 -15.80 4.56 16.58
CA LEU A 116 -14.48 5.16 16.82
C LEU A 116 -13.58 5.47 15.61
N SER A 117 -13.47 6.76 15.29
CA SER A 117 -12.49 7.33 14.36
C SER A 117 -11.17 7.63 15.09
N CYS A 118 -10.16 6.77 14.89
CA CYS A 118 -8.77 7.08 15.22
C CYS A 118 -7.95 7.13 13.93
N HIS A 119 -7.37 8.30 13.63
CA HIS A 119 -6.31 8.41 12.62
C HIS A 119 -5.03 7.83 13.24
N GLY A 120 -4.54 6.73 12.69
CA GLY A 120 -3.37 6.02 13.20
C GLY A 120 -2.53 5.47 12.06
N ILE A 121 -1.30 5.09 12.38
CA ILE A 121 -0.43 4.34 11.47
C ILE A 121 -0.27 2.96 12.08
N SER A 122 -0.56 1.91 11.33
CA SER A 122 -0.37 0.54 11.79
C SER A 122 0.89 -0.05 11.16
N LEU A 123 1.77 -0.57 12.03
CA LEU A 123 3.02 -1.19 11.64
C LEU A 123 2.93 -2.67 11.95
N ILE A 124 2.94 -3.52 10.92
CA ILE A 124 2.95 -4.98 11.10
C ILE A 124 4.34 -5.50 10.74
N LEU A 125 5.00 -6.09 11.74
CA LEU A 125 6.29 -6.75 11.59
C LEU A 125 6.07 -8.21 11.19
N THR A 126 6.56 -8.59 10.02
CA THR A 126 6.62 -9.98 9.56
C THR A 126 7.96 -10.57 10.03
N SER A 127 7.91 -11.60 10.89
CA SER A 127 9.09 -12.24 11.49
C SER A 127 9.68 -13.35 10.64
#